data_AF-A0A2A4C679-F1
#
_entry.id   AF-A0A2A4C679-F1
#
_cell.length_a   1.000
_cell.length_b   1.000
_cell.length_c   1.000
_cell.angle_alpha   90.00
_cell.angle_beta   90.00
_cell.angle_gamma   90.00
#
_symmetry.space_group_name_H-M   'P 1'
#
loop_
_entity.id
_entity.type
_entity.pdbx_description
1 polymer ?
#
loop_
_entity_poly.entity_id
_entity_poly.type
_entity_poly.pdbx_seq_one_letter_code
_entity_poly.pdbx_strand_id
1 'polypeptide(L)' 'MSEIACIELSSVPEPLRAIAASRVDDVSGDRLVAFTGCPVIGREADHGEIEFSFPRGVDLRESFIDWMLYWGIPFRVFM' A
#
# COMPACT_ATOMS: atom_id res chain seq x y z
N MET A 1 17.26 -1.13 8.44
CA MET A 1 16.82 -1.17 7.04
C MET A 1 15.36 -1.57 7.07
N SER A 2 14.48 -0.68 6.63
CA SER A 2 13.05 -0.92 6.55
C SER A 2 12.76 -1.19 5.09
N GLU A 3 12.33 -2.41 4.78
CA GLU A 3 11.91 -2.77 3.44
C GLU A 3 10.62 -1.98 3.11
N ILE A 4 10.53 -1.43 1.90
CA ILE A 4 9.37 -0.63 1.46
C ILE A 4 8.81 -1.28 0.19
N ALA A 5 7.50 -1.52 0.18
CA ALA A 5 6.80 -1.95 -1.02
C ALA A 5 6.11 -0.75 -1.67
N CYS A 6 6.34 -0.51 -2.95
CA CYS A 6 5.71 0.56 -3.72
C CYS A 6 4.79 -0.02 -4.79
N ILE A 7 3.61 0.57 -4.95
CA ILE A 7 2.67 0.28 -6.04
C ILE A 7 2.28 1.57 -6.74
N GLU A 8 1.93 1.47 -8.02
CA GLU A 8 1.35 2.57 -8.77
C GLU A 8 -0.15 2.69 -8.48
N LEU A 9 -0.64 3.89 -8.08
CA LEU A 9 -2.07 4.12 -7.88
C LEU A 9 -2.88 3.86 -9.16
N SER A 10 -2.27 4.10 -10.32
CA SER A 10 -2.85 3.83 -11.64
C SER A 10 -3.10 2.33 -11.89
N SER A 11 -2.32 1.46 -11.24
CA SER A 11 -2.45 0.00 -11.35
C SER A 11 -3.43 -0.58 -10.33
N VAL A 12 -3.90 0.21 -9.36
CA VAL A 12 -4.92 -0.24 -8.41
C VAL A 12 -6.30 -0.22 -9.10
N PRO A 13 -7.06 -1.33 -9.07
CA PRO A 13 -8.39 -1.38 -9.64
C PRO A 13 -9.30 -0.27 -9.14
N GLU A 14 -10.07 0.34 -10.04
CA GLU A 14 -11.01 1.44 -9.72
C GLU A 14 -11.99 1.09 -8.58
N PRO A 15 -12.60 -0.12 -8.53
CA PRO A 15 -13.49 -0.49 -7.43
C PRO A 15 -12.80 -0.45 -6.06
N LEU A 16 -11.52 -0.84 -6.01
CA LEU A 16 -10.72 -0.86 -4.79
C LEU A 16 -10.31 0.57 -4.37
N ARG A 17 -10.00 1.43 -5.34
CA ARG A 17 -9.72 2.85 -5.10
C ARG A 17 -10.94 3.61 -4.60
N ALA A 18 -12.12 3.31 -5.13
CA ALA A 18 -13.37 4.00 -4.78
C ALA A 18 -13.77 3.78 -3.31
N ILE A 19 -13.40 2.62 -2.73
CA ILE A 19 -13.68 2.26 -1.34
C ILE A 19 -12.47 2.45 -0.41
N ALA A 20 -11.35 2.93 -0.94
CA ALA A 20 -10.15 3.17 -0.16
C ALA A 20 -10.40 4.33 0.82
N ALA A 21 -10.01 4.14 2.08
CA ALA A 21 -10.01 5.21 3.05
C ALA A 21 -8.70 5.98 2.92
N SER A 22 -8.76 7.30 2.73
CA SER A 22 -7.57 8.16 2.77
C SER A 22 -7.70 9.17 3.90
N ARG A 23 -6.60 9.39 4.62
CA ARG A 23 -6.50 10.35 5.72
C ARG A 23 -5.16 11.06 5.63
N VAL A 24 -5.18 12.38 5.79
CA VAL A 24 -3.95 13.15 5.99
C VAL A 24 -3.60 13.07 7.47
N ASP A 25 -2.36 12.68 7.78
CA ASP A 25 -1.84 12.73 9.13
C ASP A 25 -1.48 14.16 9.50
N ASP A 26 -2.11 14.72 10.54
CA ASP A 26 -1.96 16.13 10.91
C ASP A 26 -0.57 16.44 11.52
N VAL A 27 0.20 15.42 11.88
CA VAL A 27 1.53 15.56 12.52
C VAL A 27 2.64 15.51 11.48
N SER A 28 2.62 14.53 10.58
CA SER A 28 3.63 14.35 9.54
C SER A 28 3.29 15.06 8.22
N GLY A 29 2.02 15.38 7.98
CA GLY A 29 1.52 15.88 6.69
C GLY A 29 1.37 14.79 5.63
N ASP A 30 1.67 13.53 5.97
CA ASP A 30 1.63 12.41 5.05
C ASP A 30 0.19 11.99 4.76
N ARG A 31 -0.11 11.73 3.48
CA ARG A 31 -1.42 11.20 3.08
C ARG A 31 -1.40 9.69 3.17
N LEU A 32 -2.05 9.16 4.19
CA LEU A 32 -2.20 7.73 4.42
C LEU A 32 -3.41 7.18 3.66
N VAL A 33 -3.27 5.98 3.11
CA VAL A 33 -4.32 5.27 2.38
C VAL A 33 -4.45 3.84 2.90
N ALA A 34 -5.66 3.44 3.25
CA ALA A 34 -6.02 2.10 3.66
C ALA A 34 -6.94 1.49 2.61
N PHE A 35 -6.51 0.38 2.02
CA PHE A 35 -7.31 -0.36 1.06
C PHE A 35 -8.10 -1.48 1.74
N THR A 36 -9.30 -1.74 1.25
CA THR A 36 -10.12 -2.83 1.77
C THR A 36 -9.42 -4.17 1.58
N GLY A 37 -9.31 -4.94 2.66
CA GLY A 37 -8.63 -6.24 2.67
C GLY A 37 -7.10 -6.17 2.67
N CYS A 38 -6.50 -4.98 2.55
CA CYS A 38 -5.06 -4.84 2.69
C CYS A 38 -4.69 -4.86 4.18
N PRO A 39 -3.74 -5.71 4.60
CA PRO A 39 -3.36 -5.82 6.01
C PRO A 39 -2.50 -4.66 6.51
N VAL A 40 -2.05 -3.78 5.62
CA VAL A 40 -1.17 -2.64 5.93
C VAL A 40 -1.71 -1.34 5.37
N ILE A 41 -1.35 -0.25 6.04
CA ILE A 41 -1.66 1.11 5.60
C ILE A 41 -0.52 1.59 4.72
N GLY A 42 -0.88 2.11 3.53
CA GLY A 42 0.05 2.75 2.62
C GLY A 42 0.12 4.25 2.88
N ARG A 43 1.17 4.87 2.36
CA ARG A 43 1.36 6.30 2.27
C ARG A 43 1.42 6.68 0.80
N GLU A 44 0.63 7.65 0.39
CA GLU A 44 0.73 8.25 -0.94
C GLU A 44 2.04 9.04 -1.02
N ALA A 45 2.92 8.60 -1.90
CA ALA A 45 4.16 9.28 -2.21
C ALA A 45 3.95 10.28 -3.35
N ASP A 46 4.91 11.18 -3.52
CA ASP A 46 4.93 12.08 -4.66
C ASP A 46 4.95 11.26 -5.96
N HIS A 47 4.20 11.71 -6.98
CA HIS A 47 4.04 11.09 -8.31
C HIS A 47 2.97 10.01 -8.46
N GLY A 48 2.11 9.79 -7.45
CA GLY A 48 0.99 8.86 -7.56
C GLY A 48 1.37 7.40 -7.31
N GLU A 49 2.51 7.19 -6.65
CA GLU A 49 2.87 5.91 -6.06
C GLU A 49 2.33 5.82 -4.63
N ILE A 50 2.15 4.60 -4.14
CA ILE A 50 1.80 4.33 -2.74
C ILE A 50 2.86 3.43 -2.15
N GLU A 51 3.49 3.93 -1.09
CA GLU A 51 4.53 3.26 -0.32
C GLU A 51 3.91 2.56 0.89
N PHE A 52 4.31 1.32 1.11
CA PHE A 52 3.92 0.53 2.26
C PHE A 52 5.16 0.12 3.03
N SER A 53 5.09 0.22 4.35
CA SER A 53 6.08 -0.42 5.21
C SER A 53 5.95 -1.93 5.06
N PHE A 54 6.98 -2.58 4.53
CA PHE A 54 6.92 -4.01 4.25
C PHE A 54 6.95 -4.81 5.55
N PRO A 55 5.96 -5.66 5.82
CA PRO A 55 5.89 -6.43 7.06
C PRO A 55 7.12 -7.31 7.28
N ARG A 56 7.65 -7.32 8.51
CA ARG A 56 8.67 -8.28 8.94
C ARG A 56 8.09 -9.62 9.39
N GLY A 57 6.84 -9.62 9.86
CA GLY A 57 6.13 -10.85 10.21
C GLY A 57 5.80 -11.64 8.95
N VAL A 58 6.15 -12.93 8.93
CA VAL A 58 5.97 -13.80 7.76
C VAL A 58 4.49 -13.87 7.36
N ASP A 59 3.58 -14.12 8.30
CA ASP A 59 2.14 -14.23 8.00
C ASP A 59 1.57 -12.93 7.43
N LEU A 60 1.98 -11.79 7.97
CA LEU A 60 1.52 -10.48 7.53
C LEU A 60 2.08 -10.12 6.15
N ARG A 61 3.33 -10.52 5.89
CA ARG A 61 4.00 -10.36 4.61
C ARG A 61 3.35 -11.20 3.52
N GLU A 62 3.09 -12.47 3.79
CA GLU A 62 2.40 -13.37 2.87
C GLU A 62 1.00 -12.86 2.57
N SER A 63 0.22 -12.51 3.61
CA SER A 63 -1.12 -11.92 3.43
C SER A 63 -1.10 -10.63 2.59
N PHE A 64 -0.05 -9.81 2.74
CA PHE A 64 0.11 -8.58 1.98
C PHE A 64 0.44 -8.84 0.51
N ILE A 65 1.35 -9.77 0.24
CA ILE A 65 1.70 -10.20 -1.12
C ILE A 65 0.50 -10.85 -1.80
N ASP A 66 -0.19 -11.77 -1.11
CA ASP A 66 -1.39 -12.45 -1.61
C ASP A 66 -2.48 -11.44 -1.97
N TRP A 67 -2.65 -10.39 -1.17
CA TRP A 67 -3.59 -9.31 -1.50
C TRP A 67 -3.21 -8.60 -2.80
N MET A 68 -1.93 -8.27 -3.00
CA MET A 68 -1.46 -7.65 -4.25
C MET A 68 -1.68 -8.57 -5.45
N LEU A 69 -1.37 -9.86 -5.29
CA LEU A 69 -1.54 -10.87 -6.33
C LEU A 69 -3.02 -11.09 -6.67
N TYR A 70 -3.90 -11.15 -5.66
CA TYR A 70 -5.34 -11.30 -5.85
C TYR A 70 -5.93 -10.18 -6.71
N TRP A 71 -5.50 -8.94 -6.46
CA TRP A 71 -5.95 -7.78 -7.24
C TRP A 71 -5.15 -7.56 -8.54
N GLY A 72 -4.10 -8.34 -8.79
CA GLY A 72 -3.23 -8.20 -9.95
C GLY A 72 -2.42 -6.90 -9.96
N ILE A 73 -2.10 -6.35 -8.79
CA ILE A 73 -1.40 -5.07 -8.65
C ILE A 73 0.11 -5.31 -8.75
N PRO A 74 0.81 -4.72 -9.74
CA PRO A 74 2.27 -4.74 -9.80
C PRO A 74 2.86 -3.99 -8.61
N PHE A 75 3.86 -4.59 -7.97
CA PHE A 75 4.55 -4.00 -6.82
C PHE A 75 6.07 -4.14 -6.94
N ARG A 76 6.79 -3.20 -6.33
CA ARG A 76 8.25 -3.16 -6.24
C ARG A 76 8.65 -3.17 -4.77
N VAL A 77 9.64 -3.97 -4.38
CA VAL A 77 10.17 -3.98 -3.01
C VAL A 77 11.59 -3.43 -3.02
N PHE A 78 11.84 -2.41 -2.19
CA PHE A 78 13.14 -1.79 -1.97
C PHE A 78 13.67 -2.16 -0.57
N MET A 79 15.00 -2.24 -0.43
CA MET A 79 15.71 -2.64 0.80
C MET A 79 16.61 -1.53 1.31
#